data_AF-A0A536ZWP8-F1
#
_entry.id   AF-A0A536ZWP8-F1
#
_cell.length_a   1.000
_cell.length_b   1.000
_cell.length_c   1.000
_cell.angle_alpha   90.00
_cell.angle_beta   90.00
_cell.angle_gamma   90.00
#
_symmetry.space_group_name_H-M   'P 1'
#
loop_
_entity.id
_entity.type
_entity.pdbx_description
1 polymer ?
#
loop_
_entity_poly.entity_id
_entity_poly.type
_entity_poly.pdbx_seq_one_letter_code
_entity_poly.pdbx_strand_id
1 'polypeptide(L)' 'MDDFPYLLVRAARTTGTMLDVALLLRVEPAQVYRWIAGIDLPADERITEFKERLQDLLYSSAAAARP' A
#
# COMPACT_ATOMS: atom_id res chain seq x y z
N MET A 1 -1.27 7.04 13.07
CA MET A 1 -0.99 7.17 11.63
C MET A 1 -0.06 6.03 11.28
N ASP A 2 -0.51 5.06 10.51
CA ASP A 2 0.33 3.91 10.13
C ASP A 2 1.49 4.37 9.23
N ASP A 3 2.67 3.78 9.44
CA ASP A 3 3.86 4.08 8.64
C ASP A 3 3.72 3.53 7.19
N PHE A 4 4.33 4.20 6.20
CA PHE A 4 4.13 3.87 4.78
C PHE A 4 4.52 2.42 4.44
N PRO A 5 5.70 1.90 4.85
CA PRO A 5 6.06 0.49 4.65
C PRO A 5 5.07 -0.48 5.31
N TYR A 6 4.57 -0.13 6.50
CA TYR A 6 3.59 -0.96 7.20
C TYR A 6 2.25 -1.04 6.44
N LEU A 7 1.79 0.08 5.86
CA LEU A 7 0.60 0.09 5.02
C LEU A 7 0.75 -0.77 3.77
N LEU A 8 1.92 -0.76 3.12
CA LEU A 8 2.20 -1.61 1.96
C LEU A 8 2.11 -3.10 2.32
N VAL A 9 2.76 -3.52 3.41
CA VAL A 9 2.72 -4.91 3.87
C VAL A 9 1.30 -5.33 4.25
N ARG A 10 0.56 -4.47 4.92
CA ARG A 10 -0.82 -4.74 5.30
C ARG A 10 -1.73 -4.85 4.08
N ALA A 11 -1.61 -3.94 3.12
CA ALA A 11 -2.38 -3.99 1.87
C ALA A 11 -2.07 -5.25 1.05
N ALA A 12 -0.80 -5.69 1.01
CA ALA A 12 -0.42 -6.94 0.34
C ALA A 12 -1.04 -8.17 1.00
N ARG A 13 -1.14 -8.19 2.34
CA ARG A 13 -1.85 -9.25 3.06
C ARG A 13 -3.35 -9.25 2.79
N THR A 14 -3.95 -8.08 2.63
CA THR A 14 -5.38 -7.92 2.34
C THR A 14 -5.75 -8.31 0.92
N THR A 15 -4.92 -7.93 -0.06
CA THR A 15 -5.15 -8.24 -1.49
C THR A 15 -4.65 -9.64 -1.87
N GLY A 16 -3.70 -10.17 -1.10
CA GLY A 16 -3.10 -11.49 -1.32
C GLY A 16 -1.79 -11.45 -2.10
N THR A 17 -1.49 -10.36 -2.82
CA THR A 17 -0.25 -10.24 -3.60
C THR A 17 0.36 -8.83 -3.56
N MET A 18 1.69 -8.74 -3.72
CA MET A 18 2.37 -7.45 -3.92
C MET A 18 2.07 -6.83 -5.29
N LEU A 19 1.71 -7.65 -6.28
CA LEU A 19 1.35 -7.17 -7.61
C LEU A 19 0.09 -6.31 -7.56
N ASP A 20 -0.91 -6.71 -6.77
CA ASP A 20 -2.15 -5.94 -6.63
C ASP A 20 -1.90 -4.58 -5.96
N VAL A 21 -0.99 -4.52 -4.99
CA VAL A 21 -0.55 -3.26 -4.38
C VAL A 21 0.14 -2.37 -5.40
N ALA A 22 1.03 -2.94 -6.23
CA ALA A 22 1.72 -2.20 -7.27
C ALA A 22 0.75 -1.63 -8.32
N LEU A 23 -0.27 -2.41 -8.72
CA LEU A 23 -1.33 -1.97 -9.62
C LEU A 23 -2.17 -0.85 -9.02
N LEU A 24 -2.56 -0.95 -7.74
CA LEU A 24 -3.29 0.11 -7.03
C LEU A 24 -2.51 1.44 -7.03
N LEU A 25 -1.21 1.36 -6.79
CA LEU A 25 -0.32 2.52 -6.72
C LEU A 25 0.18 2.98 -8.09
N ARG A 26 -0.10 2.23 -9.16
CA ARG A 26 0.39 2.45 -10.53
C ARG A 26 1.90 2.56 -10.60
N VAL A 27 2.58 1.62 -9.96
CA VAL A 27 4.05 1.53 -9.93
C VAL A 27 4.51 0.11 -10.25
N GLU A 28 5.81 -0.03 -10.48
CA GLU A 28 6.42 -1.34 -10.68
C GLU A 28 6.46 -2.14 -9.36
N PRO A 29 6.21 -3.47 -9.38
CA PRO A 29 6.27 -4.30 -8.18
C PRO A 29 7.62 -4.22 -7.46
N ALA A 30 8.71 -4.12 -8.21
CA ALA A 30 10.06 -3.96 -7.66
C ALA A 30 10.18 -2.71 -6.77
N GLN A 31 9.46 -1.65 -7.10
CA GLN A 31 9.47 -0.40 -6.35
C GLN A 31 8.76 -0.55 -5.01
N VAL A 32 7.66 -1.30 -4.96
CA VAL A 32 6.96 -1.65 -3.71
C VAL A 32 7.89 -2.40 -2.75
N TYR A 33 8.67 -3.38 -3.26
CA TYR A 33 9.65 -4.10 -2.44
C TYR A 33 10.75 -3.19 -1.88
N ARG A 34 11.25 -2.24 -2.69
CA ARG A 34 12.25 -1.26 -2.23
C ARG A 34 11.69 -0.37 -1.12
N TRP A 35 10.47 0.12 -1.27
CA TRP A 35 9.82 0.95 -0.26
C TRP A 35 9.57 0.20 1.05
N ILE A 36 9.20 -1.07 0.98
CA ILE A 36 9.08 -1.94 2.17
C ILE A 36 10.44 -2.09 2.88
N ALA A 37 11.54 -2.17 2.12
CA ALA A 37 12.89 -2.20 2.64
C ALA A 37 13.41 -0.82 3.12
N GLY A 38 12.61 0.25 3.01
CA GLY A 38 13.02 1.61 3.34
C GLY A 38 13.99 2.25 2.34
N ILE A 39 14.07 1.72 1.12
CA ILE A 39 14.98 2.15 0.06
C ILE A 39 14.21 2.95 -1.00
N ASP A 40 14.83 4.01 -1.53
CA ASP A 40 14.29 4.83 -2.63
C ASP A 40 12.83 5.29 -2.36
N LEU A 41 12.55 5.72 -1.13
CA LEU A 41 11.22 6.20 -0.76
C LEU A 41 10.78 7.34 -1.69
N PRO A 42 9.49 7.40 -2.06
CA PRO A 42 9.00 8.49 -2.90
C PRO A 42 9.02 9.81 -2.13
N ALA A 43 8.92 10.93 -2.85
CA ALA A 43 8.75 12.23 -2.22
C ALA A 43 7.49 12.27 -1.31
N ASP A 44 7.54 13.05 -0.24
CA ASP A 44 6.50 13.10 0.80
C ASP A 44 5.08 13.37 0.26
N GLU A 45 4.97 14.20 -0.78
CA GLU A 45 3.70 14.48 -1.47
C GLU A 45 3.08 13.21 -2.05
N ARG A 46 3.88 12.36 -2.69
CA ARG A 46 3.43 11.07 -3.24
C ARG A 46 3.18 10.05 -2.15
N ILE A 47 3.95 10.07 -1.07
CA ILE A 47 3.71 9.19 0.09
C ILE A 47 2.30 9.46 0.64
N THR A 48 1.92 10.73 0.79
CA THR A 48 0.58 11.10 1.27
C THR A 48 -0.52 10.53 0.37
N GLU A 49 -0.42 10.75 -0.94
CA GLU A 49 -1.38 10.21 -1.93
C GLU A 49 -1.45 8.67 -1.87
N PHE A 50 -0.31 7.99 -1.76
CA PHE A 50 -0.29 6.53 -1.68
C PHE A 50 -0.88 6.02 -0.36
N LYS A 51 -0.64 6.71 0.76
CA LYS A 51 -1.24 6.35 2.05
C LYS A 51 -2.76 6.42 1.98
N GLU A 52 -3.33 7.45 1.37
CA GLU A 52 -4.78 7.60 1.20
C GLU A 52 -5.36 6.41 0.41
N ARG A 53 -4.79 6.09 -0.75
CA ARG A 53 -5.23 4.94 -1.57
C ARG A 53 -5.15 3.61 -0.84
N LEU A 54 -4.08 3.38 -0.07
CA LEU A 54 -3.90 2.15 0.72
C LEU A 54 -4.92 2.08 1.85
N GLN A 55 -5.22 3.21 2.49
CA GLN A 55 -6.22 3.28 3.55
C GLN A 55 -7.63 3.02 3.01
N ASP A 56 -7.98 3.58 1.86
CA ASP A 56 -9.28 3.33 1.20
C ASP A 56 -9.46 1.84 0.87
N LEU A 57 -8.43 1.19 0.32
CA LEU A 57 -8.42 -0.25 0.05
C LEU A 57 -8.67 -1.05 1.35
N LEU A 58 -7.93 -0.73 2.41
CA LEU A 58 -8.02 -1.44 3.69
C LEU A 58 -9.38 -1.21 4.37
N TYR A 59 -9.95 -0.01 4.24
CA TYR A 59 -11.26 0.31 4.77
C TYR A 59 -12.38 -0.42 4.02
N SER A 60 -12.32 -0.42 2.68
CA SER A 60 -13.29 -1.13 1.83
C SER A 60 -13.28 -2.64 2.10
N SER A 61 -12.10 -3.25 2.25
CA SER A 61 -11.97 -4.66 2.62
C SER A 61 -12.53 -4.94 4.02
N ALA A 62 -12.28 -4.07 5.00
CA ALA A 62 -12.82 -4.22 6.35
C ALA A 62 -14.35 -4.12 6.39
N ALA A 63 -14.94 -3.26 5.56
CA ALA A 63 -16.40 -3.16 5.41
C ALA A 63 -17.00 -4.43 4.78
N ALA A 64 -16.34 -4.99 3.76
CA ALA A 64 -16.79 -6.24 3.13
C ALA A 64 -16.68 -7.47 4.04
N ALA A 65 -15.85 -7.42 5.08
CA ALA A 65 -15.66 -8.51 6.04
C ALA A 65 -16.70 -8.52 7.19
N ARG A 66 -17.58 -7.52 7.30
CA ARG A 66 -18.67 -7.50 8.30
C ARG A 66 -19.96 -8.09 7.70
N PRO A 67 -20.55 -9.15 8.30
CA PRO A 67 -21.79 -9.77 7.84
C PRO A 67 -23.03 -8.89 8.08
#